data_AF-A0A8C3K1D7-F1
#
_entry.id   AF-A0A8C3K1D7-F1
#
_cell.length_a   1.000
_cell.length_b   1.000
_cell.length_c   1.000
_cell.angle_alpha   90.00
_cell.angle_beta   90.00
_cell.angle_gamma   90.00
#
_symmetry.space_group_name_H-M   'P 1'
#
loop_
_entity.id
_entity.type
_entity.pdbx_description
1 polymer ?
#
loop_
_entity_poly.entity_id
_entity_poly.type
_entity_poly.pdbx_seq_one_letter_code
_entity_poly.pdbx_strand_id
1 'polypeptide(L)'
;MLCYILVFLGIISLWWHWRTRDRMKVTDLAGKYIFITGCDTGFGNMAAKIFDKKGFRVFASCLTETGAKELKAVTSKQLQTVLLDVRNSESVKKVAAWVKAEVQSEDAAKKEKLSRICLNKDISPVIQCMEHALTSLHPRAHYVVGQDAKFFWNPLSRMPAAIQDFLLLRNRVELAASNAK
;
A
#
# COMPACT_ATOMS: atom_id res chain seq x y z
N MET A 1 -38.75 20.83 -10.01
CA MET A 1 -38.34 21.25 -8.65
C MET A 1 -37.85 20.06 -7.81
N LEU A 2 -38.64 19.01 -7.56
CA LEU A 2 -38.22 17.87 -6.74
C LEU A 2 -36.96 17.14 -7.25
N CYS A 3 -36.85 16.88 -8.56
CA CYS A 3 -35.69 16.15 -9.12
C CYS A 3 -34.36 16.90 -8.95
N TYR A 4 -34.37 18.24 -9.03
CA TYR A 4 -33.15 19.04 -8.81
C TYR A 4 -32.70 19.01 -7.35
N ILE A 5 -33.65 18.99 -6.41
CA ILE A 5 -33.36 18.87 -4.97
C ILE A 5 -32.73 17.49 -4.67
N LEU A 6 -33.25 16.42 -5.27
CA LEU A 6 -32.71 15.06 -5.09
C LEU A 6 -31.28 14.92 -5.66
N VAL A 7 -31.01 15.50 -6.84
CA VAL A 7 -29.66 15.49 -7.44
C VAL A 7 -28.68 16.29 -6.59
N PHE A 8 -29.06 17.46 -6.08
CA PHE A 8 -28.21 18.28 -5.22
C PHE A 8 -27.90 17.61 -3.88
N LEU A 9 -28.89 16.97 -3.26
CA LEU A 9 -28.68 16.17 -2.04
C LEU A 9 -27.80 14.94 -2.31
N GLY A 10 -27.92 14.32 -3.48
CA GLY A 10 -27.03 13.24 -3.94
C GLY A 10 -25.59 13.70 -4.09
N ILE A 11 -25.35 14.87 -4.69
CA ILE A 11 -24.00 15.45 -4.84
C ILE A 11 -23.42 15.84 -3.48
N ILE A 12 -24.21 16.45 -2.58
CA ILE A 12 -23.75 16.79 -1.23
C ILE A 12 -23.45 15.53 -0.43
N SER A 13 -24.30 14.49 -0.49
CA SER A 13 -24.03 13.25 0.23
C SER A 13 -22.80 12.54 -0.32
N LEU A 14 -22.61 12.53 -1.64
CA LEU A 14 -21.42 11.99 -2.28
C LEU A 14 -20.18 12.79 -1.89
N TRP A 15 -20.25 14.13 -1.89
CA TRP A 15 -19.15 15.01 -1.49
C TRP A 15 -18.82 14.83 0.00
N TRP A 16 -19.82 14.75 0.87
CA TRP A 16 -19.62 14.53 2.30
C TRP A 16 -19.09 13.13 2.58
N HIS A 17 -19.56 12.12 1.84
CA HIS A 17 -19.05 10.75 1.90
C HIS A 17 -17.59 10.67 1.43
N TRP A 18 -17.24 11.35 0.33
CA TRP A 18 -15.87 11.44 -0.15
C TRP A 18 -14.98 12.19 0.85
N ARG A 19 -15.45 13.32 1.37
CA ARG A 19 -14.72 14.12 2.37
C ARG A 19 -14.54 13.39 3.70
N THR A 20 -15.49 12.59 4.13
CA THR A 20 -15.36 11.74 5.32
C THR A 20 -14.47 10.54 5.06
N ARG A 21 -14.51 9.97 3.85
CA ARG A 21 -13.62 8.88 3.42
C ARG A 21 -12.15 9.32 3.40
N ASP A 22 -11.84 10.51 2.91
CA ASP A 22 -10.47 11.06 2.90
C ASP A 22 -9.91 11.32 4.32
N ARG A 23 -10.78 11.36 5.33
CA ARG A 23 -10.41 11.62 6.74
C ARG A 23 -10.15 10.35 7.53
N MET A 24 -10.43 9.17 6.96
CA MET A 24 -10.18 7.88 7.59
C MET A 24 -8.67 7.67 7.75
N LYS A 25 -8.21 7.50 8.99
CA LYS A 25 -6.80 7.25 9.31
C LYS A 25 -6.63 5.79 9.71
N VAL A 26 -5.51 5.19 9.31
CA VAL A 26 -5.13 3.86 9.78
C VAL A 26 -4.87 3.93 11.28
N THR A 27 -5.60 3.13 12.05
CA THR A 27 -5.58 3.14 13.52
C THR A 27 -4.45 2.31 14.12
N ASP A 28 -3.94 1.32 13.38
CA ASP A 28 -2.80 0.49 13.78
C ASP A 28 -1.60 0.70 12.82
N LEU A 29 -0.56 1.34 13.35
CA LEU A 29 0.66 1.70 12.63
C LEU A 29 1.86 0.86 13.04
N ALA A 30 1.75 0.09 14.12
CA ALA A 30 2.87 -0.62 14.74
C ALA A 30 3.44 -1.75 13.85
N GLY A 31 2.58 -2.37 13.03
CA GLY A 31 2.99 -3.41 12.06
C GLY A 31 3.30 -2.89 10.65
N LYS A 32 3.47 -1.58 10.46
CA LYS A 32 3.77 -0.98 9.15
C LYS A 32 5.17 -0.39 9.13
N TYR A 33 5.93 -0.77 8.11
CA TYR A 33 7.27 -0.26 7.87
C TYR A 33 7.26 0.84 6.83
N ILE A 34 8.05 1.89 7.06
CA ILE A 34 8.30 2.95 6.09
C ILE A 34 9.81 2.99 5.85
N PHE A 35 10.22 2.84 4.60
CA PHE A 35 11.60 3.06 4.18
C PHE A 35 11.72 4.42 3.50
N ILE A 36 12.60 5.29 4.00
CA ILE A 36 12.79 6.65 3.48
C ILE A 36 14.25 6.81 3.08
N THR A 37 14.49 7.19 1.84
CA THR A 37 15.84 7.51 1.36
C THR A 37 16.14 8.99 1.53
N GLY A 38 17.39 9.33 1.89
CA GLY A 38 17.85 10.72 1.97
C GLY A 38 17.35 11.46 3.21
N CYS A 39 17.64 10.90 4.39
CA CYS A 39 17.21 11.42 5.68
C CYS A 39 18.26 12.29 6.39
N ASP A 40 19.38 12.62 5.74
CA ASP A 40 20.42 13.49 6.31
C ASP A 40 19.84 14.87 6.67
N THR A 41 19.16 15.53 5.73
CA THR A 41 18.60 16.89 5.91
C THR A 41 17.27 17.07 5.17
N GLY A 42 16.64 18.24 5.34
CA GLY A 42 15.45 18.65 4.58
C GLY A 42 14.20 17.81 4.84
N PHE A 43 13.44 17.54 3.78
CA PHE A 43 12.13 16.89 3.87
C PHE A 43 12.22 15.44 4.36
N GLY A 44 13.21 14.67 3.91
CA GLY A 44 13.39 13.28 4.33
C GLY A 44 13.63 13.15 5.83
N ASN A 45 14.43 14.05 6.40
CA ASN A 45 14.67 14.14 7.85
C ASN A 45 13.40 14.51 8.62
N MET A 46 12.66 15.51 8.14
CA MET A 46 11.41 15.95 8.76
C MET A 46 10.33 14.86 8.71
N ALA A 47 10.19 14.19 7.57
CA ALA A 47 9.26 13.09 7.38
C ALA A 47 9.58 11.92 8.33
N ALA A 48 10.85 11.52 8.42
CA ALA A 48 11.29 10.45 9.31
C ALA A 48 10.92 10.73 10.77
N LYS A 49 11.16 11.96 11.26
CA LYS A 49 10.77 12.40 12.61
C LYS A 49 9.25 12.39 12.82
N ILE A 50 8.46 12.83 11.83
CA ILE A 50 7.00 12.84 11.93
C ILE A 50 6.44 11.43 11.98
N PHE A 51 6.97 10.52 11.15
CA PHE A 51 6.50 9.13 11.12
C PHE A 51 6.92 8.35 12.37
N ASP A 52 8.12 8.59 12.89
CA ASP A 52 8.56 8.05 14.18
C ASP A 52 7.63 8.50 15.32
N LYS A 53 7.30 9.79 15.39
CA LYS A 53 6.33 10.32 16.39
C LYS A 53 4.93 9.75 16.24
N LYS A 54 4.53 9.32 15.04
CA LYS A 54 3.24 8.68 14.78
C LYS A 54 3.24 7.19 15.14
N GLY A 55 4.37 6.61 15.52
CA GLY A 55 4.49 5.21 15.91
C GLY A 55 4.66 4.25 14.73
N PHE A 56 5.19 4.73 13.60
CA PHE A 56 5.62 3.85 12.51
C PHE A 56 7.00 3.26 12.82
N ARG A 57 7.24 2.02 12.37
CA ARG A 57 8.60 1.49 12.24
C ARG A 57 9.25 2.10 11.00
N VAL A 58 10.27 2.95 11.19
CA VAL A 58 10.88 3.72 10.10
C VAL A 58 12.32 3.26 9.90
N PHE A 59 12.65 2.91 8.65
CA PHE A 59 14.01 2.72 8.19
C PHE A 59 14.45 3.97 7.44
N ALA A 60 15.26 4.80 8.09
CA ALA A 60 15.75 6.05 7.53
C ALA A 60 17.14 5.85 6.94
N SER A 61 17.29 6.06 5.63
CA SER A 61 18.57 5.95 4.95
C SER A 61 19.27 7.30 4.88
N CYS A 62 20.54 7.35 5.28
CA CYS A 62 21.38 8.54 5.23
C CYS A 62 22.62 8.25 4.38
N LEU A 63 23.10 9.26 3.65
CA LEU A 63 24.37 9.20 2.92
C LEU A 63 25.56 9.36 3.89
N THR A 64 25.38 10.12 4.98
CA THR A 64 26.45 10.45 5.93
C THR A 64 26.23 9.81 7.29
N GLU A 65 27.33 9.45 7.97
CA GLU A 65 27.25 8.95 9.35
C GLU A 65 26.78 10.00 10.35
N THR A 66 27.13 11.26 10.12
CA THR A 66 26.75 12.39 10.98
C THR A 66 25.24 12.57 10.96
N GLY A 67 24.64 12.64 9.77
CA GLY A 67 23.18 12.73 9.60
C GLY A 67 22.45 11.52 10.20
N ALA A 68 23.01 10.31 10.06
CA ALA A 68 22.45 9.11 10.68
C ALA A 68 22.48 9.15 12.22
N LYS A 69 23.59 9.62 12.82
CA LYS A 69 23.74 9.72 14.29
C LYS A 69 22.86 10.82 14.87
N GLU A 70 22.82 11.99 14.23
CA GLU A 70 21.97 13.11 14.63
C GLU A 70 20.48 12.75 14.59
N LEU A 71 20.04 12.10 13.50
CA LEU A 71 18.65 11.67 13.40
C LEU A 71 18.30 10.65 14.49
N LYS A 72 19.17 9.65 14.69
CA LYS A 72 18.97 8.60 15.71
C LYS A 72 18.97 9.13 17.14
N ALA A 73 19.70 10.21 17.43
CA ALA A 73 19.72 10.84 18.75
C ALA A 73 18.39 11.54 19.11
N VAL A 74 17.64 12.01 18.10
CA VAL A 74 16.39 12.76 18.28
C VAL A 74 15.14 11.88 18.19
N THR A 75 15.25 10.69 17.60
CA THR A 75 14.12 9.79 17.33
C THR A 75 14.00 8.65 18.35
N SER A 76 12.86 7.98 18.33
CA SER A 76 12.58 6.82 19.18
C SER A 76 13.33 5.56 18.71
N LYS A 77 13.20 4.47 19.49
CA LYS A 77 13.74 3.14 19.15
C LYS A 77 13.07 2.52 17.92
N GLN A 78 11.93 3.05 17.48
CA GLN A 78 11.19 2.53 16.31
C GLN A 78 11.82 2.98 14.99
N LEU A 79 12.67 4.01 15.01
CA LEU A 79 13.43 4.46 13.87
C LEU A 79 14.83 3.88 13.88
N GLN A 80 15.19 3.17 12.81
CA GLN A 80 16.54 2.67 12.58
C GLN A 80 17.17 3.42 11.42
N THR A 81 18.41 3.87 11.61
CA THR A 81 19.17 4.53 10.55
C THR A 81 20.09 3.56 9.84
N VAL A 82 20.18 3.68 8.52
CA VAL A 82 21.06 2.86 7.67
C VAL A 82 21.85 3.76 6.72
N LEU A 83 23.12 3.42 6.51
CA LEU A 83 23.97 4.10 5.54
C LEU A 83 23.66 3.60 4.12
N LEU A 84 23.30 4.51 3.22
CA LEU A 84 22.97 4.18 1.82
C LEU A 84 23.50 5.26 0.88
N ASP A 85 24.29 4.85 -0.11
CA ASP A 85 24.55 5.66 -1.31
C ASP A 85 23.68 5.13 -2.46
N VAL A 86 22.68 5.91 -2.86
CA VAL A 86 21.74 5.56 -3.94
C VAL A 86 22.44 5.46 -5.31
N ARG A 87 23.59 6.10 -5.47
CA ARG A 87 24.38 6.05 -6.71
C ARG A 87 25.12 4.71 -6.85
N ASN A 88 25.30 3.97 -5.76
CA ASN A 88 26.00 2.70 -5.77
C ASN A 88 24.99 1.52 -5.71
N SER A 89 24.90 0.78 -6.81
CA SER A 89 24.01 -0.37 -6.93
C SER A 89 24.29 -1.50 -5.93
N GLU A 90 25.53 -1.69 -5.48
CA GLU A 90 25.88 -2.68 -4.47
C GLU A 90 25.38 -2.26 -3.09
N SER A 91 25.52 -0.97 -2.75
CA SER A 91 24.98 -0.39 -1.52
C SER A 91 23.46 -0.56 -1.46
N VAL A 92 22.77 -0.24 -2.56
CA VAL A 92 21.32 -0.44 -2.70
C VAL A 92 20.92 -1.90 -2.51
N LYS A 93 21.62 -2.85 -3.17
CA LYS A 93 21.34 -4.29 -3.03
C LYS A 93 21.52 -4.79 -1.59
N LYS A 94 22.59 -4.35 -0.92
CA LYS A 94 22.88 -4.72 0.48
C LYS A 94 21.79 -4.22 1.43
N VAL A 95 21.42 -2.94 1.33
CA VAL A 95 20.36 -2.35 2.17
C VAL A 95 19.01 -2.98 1.86
N ALA A 96 18.70 -3.23 0.58
CA ALA A 96 17.48 -3.90 0.19
C ALA A 96 17.38 -5.32 0.76
N ALA A 97 18.49 -6.09 0.76
CA ALA A 97 18.53 -7.43 1.36
C ALA A 97 18.33 -7.37 2.88
N TRP A 98 18.93 -6.38 3.56
CA TRP A 98 18.76 -6.15 4.98
C TRP A 98 17.31 -5.77 5.35
N VAL A 99 16.71 -4.79 4.67
CA VAL A 99 15.30 -4.40 4.87
C VAL A 99 14.38 -5.60 4.59
N LYS A 100 14.68 -6.37 3.54
CA LYS A 100 13.92 -7.57 3.21
C LYS A 100 13.98 -8.60 4.35
N ALA A 101 15.14 -8.84 4.96
CA ALA A 101 15.25 -9.76 6.10
C ALA A 101 14.45 -9.26 7.32
N GLU A 102 14.53 -7.96 7.62
CA GLU A 102 13.83 -7.34 8.76
C GLU A 102 12.30 -7.42 8.59
N VAL A 103 11.79 -7.09 7.40
CA VAL A 103 10.35 -7.05 7.08
C VAL A 103 9.76 -8.46 6.85
N GLN A 104 10.54 -9.40 6.32
CA GLN A 104 10.04 -10.75 5.98
C GLN A 104 9.65 -11.60 7.18
N SER A 105 10.17 -11.30 8.38
CA SER A 105 9.75 -11.97 9.62
C SER A 105 8.24 -11.82 9.90
N GLU A 106 7.59 -10.78 9.36
CA GLU A 106 6.18 -10.47 9.62
C GLU A 106 5.26 -10.59 8.37
N ASP A 107 5.79 -10.46 7.14
CA ASP A 107 5.00 -10.36 5.90
C ASP A 107 4.93 -11.63 5.02
N ALA A 108 5.78 -12.64 5.27
CA ALA A 108 5.94 -13.79 4.37
C ALA A 108 4.64 -14.61 4.18
N ALA A 109 3.88 -14.85 5.25
CA ALA A 109 2.66 -15.65 5.20
C ALA A 109 1.50 -14.97 4.44
N LYS A 110 1.44 -13.62 4.44
CA LYS A 110 0.38 -12.85 3.74
C LYS A 110 0.64 -12.75 2.24
N LYS A 111 1.91 -12.58 1.85
CA LYS A 111 2.30 -12.38 0.45
C LYS A 111 2.17 -13.66 -0.38
N GLU A 112 2.44 -14.82 0.24
CA GLU A 112 2.28 -16.13 -0.40
C GLU A 112 0.81 -16.53 -0.59
N LYS A 113 -0.06 -16.20 0.37
CA LYS A 113 -1.50 -16.48 0.27
C LYS A 113 -2.18 -15.60 -0.79
N LEU A 114 -1.81 -14.32 -0.88
CA LEU A 114 -2.33 -13.39 -1.89
C LEU A 114 -1.78 -13.73 -3.29
N SER A 115 -0.50 -14.10 -3.41
CA SER A 115 0.07 -14.48 -4.71
C SER A 115 -0.55 -15.77 -5.26
N ARG A 116 -0.88 -16.75 -4.40
CA ARG A 116 -1.61 -17.97 -4.82
C ARG A 116 -3.05 -17.70 -5.26
N ILE A 117 -3.71 -16.68 -4.70
CA ILE A 117 -5.11 -16.33 -5.04
C ILE A 117 -5.17 -15.46 -6.31
N CYS A 118 -4.19 -14.59 -6.54
CA CYS A 118 -4.24 -13.58 -7.61
C CYS A 118 -3.36 -13.89 -8.83
N LEU A 119 -2.41 -14.83 -8.78
CA LEU A 119 -1.67 -15.24 -9.98
C LEU A 119 -2.38 -16.38 -10.70
N ASN A 120 -3.08 -16.03 -11.76
CA ASN A 120 -3.42 -16.99 -12.79
C ASN A 120 -2.15 -17.28 -13.61
N LYS A 121 -1.67 -18.54 -13.64
CA LYS A 121 -0.46 -18.92 -14.37
C LYS A 121 -0.68 -18.96 -15.88
N ASP A 122 -1.93 -18.93 -16.32
CA ASP A 122 -2.30 -19.01 -17.72
C ASP A 122 -2.41 -17.60 -18.34
N ILE A 123 -1.60 -17.36 -19.37
CA ILE A 123 -1.52 -16.08 -20.11
C ILE A 123 -2.55 -16.04 -21.25
N SER A 124 -3.17 -17.18 -21.58
CA SER A 124 -4.16 -17.33 -22.67
C SER A 124 -5.29 -16.28 -22.66
N PRO A 125 -5.83 -15.82 -21.50
CA PRO A 125 -6.87 -14.79 -21.47
C PRO A 125 -6.45 -13.44 -22.07
N VAL A 126 -5.15 -13.10 -21.99
CA VAL A 126 -4.60 -11.87 -22.59
C VAL A 126 -4.60 -12.00 -24.11
N ILE A 127 -4.10 -13.13 -24.61
CA ILE A 127 -3.99 -13.42 -26.05
C ILE A 127 -5.38 -13.40 -26.70
N GLN A 128 -6.39 -13.96 -26.06
CA GLN A 128 -7.77 -13.93 -26.55
C GLN A 128 -8.35 -12.51 -26.66
N CYS A 129 -8.01 -11.61 -25.72
CA CYS A 129 -8.43 -10.21 -25.81
C CYS A 129 -7.71 -9.48 -26.96
N MET A 130 -6.44 -9.81 -27.20
CA MET A 130 -5.68 -9.28 -28.33
C MET A 130 -6.24 -9.79 -29.67
N GLU A 131 -6.53 -11.09 -29.77
CA GLU A 131 -7.14 -11.71 -30.95
C GLU A 131 -8.49 -11.06 -31.27
N HIS A 132 -9.38 -10.90 -30.27
CA HIS A 132 -10.64 -10.19 -30.47
C HIS A 132 -10.42 -8.72 -30.88
N ALA A 133 -9.42 -8.04 -30.33
CA ALA A 133 -9.13 -6.65 -30.72
C ALA A 133 -8.67 -6.52 -32.17
N LEU A 134 -7.94 -7.51 -32.71
CA LEU A 134 -7.42 -7.49 -34.07
C LEU A 134 -8.40 -8.02 -35.10
N THR A 135 -9.27 -8.97 -34.74
CA THR A 135 -10.16 -9.69 -35.67
C THR A 135 -11.60 -9.19 -35.67
N SER A 136 -12.00 -8.41 -34.67
CA SER A 136 -13.38 -7.90 -34.57
C SER A 136 -13.62 -6.69 -35.46
N LEU A 137 -14.79 -6.66 -36.08
CA LEU A 137 -15.32 -5.50 -36.80
C LEU A 137 -15.53 -4.28 -35.87
N HIS A 138 -15.71 -4.50 -34.57
CA HIS A 138 -15.97 -3.46 -33.57
C HIS A 138 -15.12 -3.70 -32.30
N PRO A 139 -13.82 -3.37 -32.32
CA PRO A 139 -12.95 -3.56 -31.17
C PRO A 139 -13.34 -2.65 -30.01
N ARG A 140 -13.11 -3.12 -28.78
CA ARG A 140 -13.42 -2.36 -27.56
C ARG A 140 -12.27 -1.46 -27.18
N ALA A 141 -12.57 -0.26 -26.69
CA ALA A 141 -11.56 0.65 -26.12
C ALA A 141 -10.98 0.15 -24.79
N HIS A 142 -11.64 -0.80 -24.11
CA HIS A 142 -11.20 -1.34 -22.84
C HIS A 142 -11.52 -2.83 -22.71
N TYR A 143 -10.48 -3.66 -22.59
CA TYR A 143 -10.59 -5.10 -22.36
C TYR A 143 -10.24 -5.43 -20.92
N VAL A 144 -11.20 -6.02 -20.20
CA VAL A 144 -10.94 -6.64 -18.89
C VAL A 144 -10.43 -8.05 -19.13
N VAL A 145 -9.20 -8.32 -18.70
CA VAL A 145 -8.48 -9.56 -19.00
C VAL A 145 -8.54 -10.51 -17.81
N GLY A 146 -8.94 -11.76 -18.04
CA GLY A 146 -9.12 -12.76 -16.99
C GLY A 146 -10.58 -12.88 -16.49
N GLN A 147 -11.00 -14.08 -16.12
CA GLN A 147 -12.34 -14.33 -15.58
C GLN A 147 -12.50 -13.78 -14.17
N ASP A 148 -11.44 -13.90 -13.36
CA ASP A 148 -11.29 -13.25 -12.06
C ASP A 148 -11.41 -11.72 -12.16
N ALA A 149 -10.77 -11.08 -13.14
CA ALA A 149 -10.91 -9.65 -13.33
C ALA A 149 -12.34 -9.23 -13.72
N LYS A 150 -13.00 -10.01 -14.58
CA LYS A 150 -14.38 -9.74 -15.03
C LYS A 150 -15.41 -9.93 -13.92
N PHE A 151 -15.31 -11.04 -13.18
CA PHE A 151 -16.33 -11.45 -12.21
C PHE A 151 -16.03 -11.02 -10.77
N PHE A 152 -14.75 -10.81 -10.42
CA PHE A 152 -14.36 -10.51 -9.05
C PHE A 152 -13.81 -9.09 -8.92
N TRP A 153 -12.76 -8.71 -9.65
CA TRP A 153 -12.07 -7.43 -9.41
C TRP A 153 -12.80 -6.19 -9.97
N ASN A 154 -13.39 -6.28 -11.15
CA ASN A 154 -14.11 -5.16 -11.78
C ASN A 154 -15.44 -4.80 -11.08
N PRO A 155 -16.20 -5.76 -10.52
CA PRO A 155 -17.31 -5.45 -9.63
C PRO A 155 -16.81 -4.93 -8.28
N LEU A 156 -15.82 -5.59 -7.67
CA LEU A 156 -15.28 -5.20 -6.37
C LEU A 156 -14.76 -3.76 -6.38
N SER A 157 -14.05 -3.34 -7.43
CA SER A 157 -13.54 -1.96 -7.56
C SER A 157 -14.63 -0.88 -7.61
N ARG A 158 -15.85 -1.25 -8.03
CA ARG A 158 -17.02 -0.38 -8.07
C ARG A 158 -17.85 -0.42 -6.77
N MET A 159 -17.55 -1.32 -5.83
CA MET A 159 -18.29 -1.45 -4.57
C MET A 159 -17.96 -0.33 -3.56
N PRO A 160 -18.86 -0.02 -2.61
CA PRO A 160 -18.58 0.85 -1.47
C PRO A 160 -17.38 0.39 -0.64
N ALA A 161 -16.64 1.34 -0.07
CA ALA A 161 -15.41 1.09 0.69
C ALA A 161 -15.59 0.05 1.80
N ALA A 162 -16.69 0.15 2.56
CA ALA A 162 -16.97 -0.75 3.67
C ALA A 162 -17.09 -2.22 3.24
N ILE A 163 -17.62 -2.46 2.03
CA ILE A 163 -17.77 -3.82 1.48
C ILE A 163 -16.45 -4.30 0.89
N GLN A 164 -15.72 -3.42 0.21
CA GLN A 164 -14.36 -3.71 -0.27
C GLN A 164 -13.45 -4.08 0.90
N ASP A 165 -13.43 -3.26 1.95
CA ASP A 165 -12.65 -3.47 3.16
C ASP A 165 -13.13 -4.71 3.91
N PHE A 166 -14.44 -4.95 4.03
CA PHE A 166 -14.94 -6.19 4.62
C PHE A 166 -14.48 -7.43 3.84
N LEU A 167 -14.61 -7.46 2.51
CA LEU A 167 -14.19 -8.60 1.69
C LEU A 167 -12.67 -8.80 1.68
N LEU A 168 -11.89 -7.72 1.62
CA LEU A 168 -10.43 -7.74 1.62
C LEU A 168 -9.85 -8.02 3.02
N LEU A 169 -10.54 -7.62 4.08
CA LEU A 169 -10.11 -7.80 5.48
C LEU A 169 -10.77 -9.01 6.17
N ARG A 170 -11.77 -9.67 5.58
CA ARG A 170 -12.44 -10.88 6.10
C ARG A 170 -11.47 -12.06 6.34
N ASN A 171 -10.29 -12.03 5.73
CA ASN A 171 -9.22 -13.00 5.94
C ASN A 171 -8.10 -12.48 6.87
N ARG A 172 -8.29 -11.37 7.58
CA ARG A 172 -7.36 -11.00 8.65
C ARG A 172 -7.51 -12.00 9.79
N VAL A 173 -6.39 -12.67 10.06
CA VAL A 173 -6.05 -13.30 11.33
C VAL A 173 -6.69 -12.51 12.47
N GLU A 174 -7.50 -13.18 13.31
CA GLU A 174 -7.91 -12.61 14.58
C GLU A 174 -6.64 -12.11 15.28
N LEU A 175 -6.58 -10.80 15.53
CA LEU A 175 -5.53 -10.25 16.38
C LEU A 175 -5.64 -11.01 17.69
N ALA A 176 -4.61 -11.78 18.01
CA ALA A 176 -4.55 -12.57 19.21
C ALA A 176 -5.00 -11.70 20.38
N ALA A 177 -6.18 -11.99 20.92
CA ALA A 177 -6.53 -11.55 22.24
C ALA A 177 -5.53 -12.24 23.17
N SER A 178 -4.51 -11.52 23.63
CA SER A 178 -3.67 -12.03 24.70
C SER A 178 -3.02 -10.91 25.51
N ASN A 179 -3.63 -10.73 26.67
CA ASN A 179 -2.95 -10.60 27.96
C ASN A 179 -2.48 -9.19 28.33
N ALA A 180 -3.47 -8.37 28.70
CA ALA A 180 -3.28 -7.49 29.84
C ALA A 180 -3.01 -8.35 31.10
N LYS A 181 -1.75 -8.44 31.50
CA LYS A 181 -1.35 -8.60 32.90
C LYS A 181 0.01 -7.97 33.12
#